data_AF-A0A8J6S2N6-F1
#
_entry.id   AF-A0A8J6S2N6-F1
#
_cell.length_a   1.000
_cell.length_b   1.000
_cell.length_c   1.000
_cell.angle_alpha   90.00
_cell.angle_beta   90.00
_cell.angle_gamma   90.00
#
_symmetry.space_group_name_H-M   'P 1'
#
loop_
_entity.id
_entity.type
_entity.pdbx_description
1 polymer ?
#
loop_
_entity_poly.entity_id
_entity_poly.type
_entity_poly.pdbx_seq_one_letter_code
_entity_poly.pdbx_strand_id
1 'polypeptide(L)' 'MRESVIYQDIIQKGREEGKQEEALRMVMRSLTRLCGTLDSNLQRRIEALSITQLEDLNEALLDFADATDLEDWLQEYQGR' A
#
# COMPACT_ATOMS: atom_id res chain seq x y z
N MET A 1 7.31 33.57 -9.50
CA MET A 1 7.61 32.14 -9.76
C MET A 1 6.90 31.17 -8.81
N ARG A 2 6.55 31.55 -7.56
CA ARG A 2 5.82 30.67 -6.60
C ARG A 2 4.29 30.61 -6.79
N GLU A 3 3.74 31.31 -7.78
CA GLU A 3 2.29 31.39 -8.03
C GLU A 3 1.86 30.68 -9.33
N SER A 4 2.74 29.88 -9.94
CA SER A 4 2.35 29.08 -11.10
C SER A 4 1.64 27.81 -10.64
N VAL A 5 0.45 27.55 -11.17
CA VAL A 5 -0.35 26.33 -10.92
C VAL A 5 0.50 25.07 -11.12
N ILE A 6 1.44 25.09 -12.07
CA ILE A 6 2.38 24.00 -12.35
C ILE A 6 3.27 23.70 -11.14
N TYR A 7 3.71 24.72 -10.40
CA TYR A 7 4.54 24.51 -9.21
C TYR A 7 3.71 23.92 -8.05
N GLN A 8 2.44 24.32 -7.91
CA GLN A 8 1.54 23.73 -6.92
C GLN A 8 1.27 22.26 -7.23
N ASP A 9 1.05 21.93 -8.51
CA ASP A 9 0.82 20.57 -8.99
C ASP A 9 2.01 19.64 -8.71
N ILE A 10 3.24 20.10 -8.98
CA ILE A 10 4.46 19.34 -8.67
C ILE A 10 4.59 19.06 -7.16
N ILE A 11 4.29 20.05 -6.31
CA ILE A 11 4.35 19.88 -4.85
C ILE A 11 3.25 18.94 -4.35
N GLN A 12 2.05 19.00 -4.93
CA GLN A 12 0.97 18.07 -4.60
C GLN A 12 1.34 16.65 -4.99
N LYS A 13 1.77 16.45 -6.24
CA LYS A 13 2.20 15.14 -6.74
C LYS A 13 3.32 14.54 -5.90
N GLY A 14 4.35 15.33 -5.55
CA GLY A 14 5.44 14.84 -4.69
C GLY A 14 4.99 14.49 -3.27
N ARG A 15 3.95 15.14 -2.74
CA ARG A 15 3.35 14.75 -1.45
C ARG A 15 2.54 13.47 -1.58
N GLU A 16 1.80 13.28 -2.67
CA GLU A 16 1.03 12.07 -2.90
C GLU A 16 1.93 10.85 -3.11
N GLU A 17 2.98 10.99 -3.92
CA GLU A 17 4.00 9.95 -4.12
C GLU A 17 4.67 9.57 -2.79
N GLY A 18 5.12 10.56 -2.00
CA GLY A 18 5.76 10.30 -0.72
C GLY A 18 4.85 9.60 0.29
N LYS A 19 3.55 9.92 0.30
CA LYS A 19 2.58 9.22 1.16
C LYS A 19 2.34 7.78 0.70
N GLN A 20 2.25 7.54 -0.61
CA GLN A 20 2.07 6.18 -1.14
C GLN A 20 3.30 5.31 -0.83
N GLU A 21 4.52 5.84 -1.01
CA GLU A 21 5.77 5.15 -0.65
C GLU A 21 5.83 4.82 0.85
N GLU A 22 5.41 5.76 1.71
CA GLU A 22 5.35 5.53 3.16
C GLU A 22 4.33 4.43 3.52
N ALA A 23 3.11 4.53 3.00
CA ALA A 23 2.06 3.54 3.24
C ALA A 23 2.49 2.13 2.79
N LEU A 24 3.04 2.02 1.58
CA LEU A 24 3.55 0.76 1.05
C LEU A 24 4.65 0.18 1.95
N ARG A 25 5.60 1.00 2.38
CA ARG A 25 6.69 0.57 3.26
C ARG A 25 6.17 0.08 4.61
N MET A 26 5.16 0.73 5.17
CA MET A 26 4.54 0.31 6.44
C MET A 26 3.84 -1.04 6.28
N VAL A 27 3.00 -1.19 5.25
CA VAL A 27 2.30 -2.46 4.93
C VAL A 27 3.30 -3.60 4.74
N MET A 28 4.33 -3.40 3.91
CA MET A 28 5.35 -4.42 3.64
C MET A 28 6.09 -4.85 4.90
N ARG A 29 6.36 -3.91 5.82
CA ARG A 29 7.01 -4.21 7.10
C ARG A 29 6.09 -5.00 8.04
N SER A 30 4.80 -4.66 8.10
CA SER A 30 3.80 -5.39 8.88
C SER A 30 3.65 -6.81 8.36
N LEU A 31 3.52 -6.98 7.04
CA LEU A 31 3.42 -8.28 6.39
C LEU A 31 4.67 -9.14 6.57
N THR A 32 5.86 -8.54 6.49
CA THR A 32 7.11 -9.28 6.75
C THR A 32 7.18 -9.79 8.20
N ARG A 33 6.54 -9.10 9.15
CA ARG A 33 6.47 -9.51 10.56
C ARG A 33 5.44 -10.60 10.80
N LEU A 34 4.29 -10.52 10.13
CA LEU A 34 3.19 -11.48 10.28
C LEU A 34 3.45 -12.77 9.49
N CYS A 35 3.73 -12.63 8.18
CA CYS A 35 3.81 -13.73 7.23
C CYS A 35 5.25 -14.20 6.98
N GLY A 36 6.25 -13.47 7.46
CA GLY A 36 7.65 -13.74 7.14
C GLY A 36 8.01 -13.35 5.70
N THR A 37 8.71 -14.21 4.98
CA THR A 37 9.11 -13.94 3.58
C THR A 37 7.90 -14.02 2.66
N LEU A 38 7.50 -12.88 2.08
CA LEU A 38 6.44 -12.81 1.09
C LEU A 38 6.92 -13.27 -0.28
N ASP A 39 6.09 -14.03 -1.00
CA ASP A 39 6.33 -14.38 -2.39
C ASP A 39 6.35 -13.14 -3.30
N SER A 40 7.23 -13.14 -4.31
CA SER A 40 7.39 -12.03 -5.26
C SER A 40 6.13 -11.69 -6.06
N ASN A 41 5.17 -12.61 -6.17
CA ASN A 41 3.86 -12.33 -6.75
C ASN A 41 3.02 -11.44 -5.81
N LEU A 42 2.95 -11.80 -4.53
CA LEU A 42 2.22 -11.05 -3.52
C LEU A 42 2.79 -9.65 -3.35
N GLN A 43 4.12 -9.51 -3.30
CA GLN A 43 4.77 -8.21 -3.22
C GLN A 43 4.35 -7.29 -4.37
N ARG A 44 4.36 -7.79 -5.61
CA ARG A 44 3.92 -7.01 -6.78
C ARG A 44 2.44 -6.63 -6.73
N ARG A 45 1.57 -7.50 -6.20
CA ARG A 45 0.15 -7.19 -6.02
C ARG A 45 -0.04 -6.06 -5.01
N ILE A 46 0.73 -6.06 -3.93
CA ILE A 46 0.70 -5.03 -2.89
C ILE A 46 1.28 -3.70 -3.40
N GLU A 47 2.38 -3.74 -4.15
CA GLU A 47 2.99 -2.56 -4.80
C GLU A 47 2.06 -1.86 -5.79
N ALA A 48 1.11 -2.59 -6.39
CA ALA A 48 0.13 -2.06 -7.31
C ALA A 48 -1.10 -1.42 -6.62
N LEU A 49 -1.20 -1.50 -5.29
CA LEU A 49 -2.30 -0.90 -4.54
C LEU A 49 -2.17 0.62 -4.49
N SER A 50 -3.32 1.29 -4.59
CA SER A 50 -3.43 2.72 -4.31
C SER A 50 -3.21 3.02 -2.83
N ILE A 51 -2.92 4.28 -2.50
CA ILE A 51 -2.73 4.70 -1.10
C ILE A 51 -3.91 4.31 -0.19
N THR A 52 -5.15 4.51 -0.65
CA THR A 52 -6.35 4.16 0.13
C THR A 52 -6.44 2.66 0.36
N GLN A 53 -6.12 1.85 -0.65
CA GLN A 53 -6.10 0.39 -0.49
C GLN A 53 -4.97 -0.07 0.44
N LEU A 54 -3.83 0.62 0.46
CA LEU A 54 -2.75 0.36 1.41
C LEU A 54 -3.14 0.73 2.84
N GLU A 55 -3.88 1.82 3.03
CA GLU A 55 -4.44 2.21 4.33
C GLU A 55 -5.48 1.18 4.82
N ASP A 56 -6.39 0.76 3.94
CA ASP A 56 -7.39 -0.29 4.23
C ASP A 56 -6.71 -1.62 4.59
N LEU A 57 -5.67 -2.01 3.84
CA LEU A 57 -4.90 -3.22 4.12
C LEU A 57 -4.19 -3.12 5.48
N ASN A 58 -3.69 -1.94 5.86
CA ASN A 58 -3.04 -1.75 7.15
C ASN A 58 -4.01 -1.88 8.33
N GLU A 59 -5.28 -1.52 8.16
CA GLU A 59 -6.34 -1.77 9.15
C GLU A 59 -6.69 -3.27 9.22
N ALA A 60 -6.93 -3.89 8.06
CA ALA A 60 -7.25 -5.32 7.97
C ALA A 60 -6.13 -6.21 8.53
N LEU A 61 -4.87 -5.81 8.36
CA LEU A 61 -3.70 -6.51 8.88
C LEU A 61 -3.70 -6.70 10.40
N LEU A 62 -4.47 -5.89 11.13
CA LEU A 62 -4.60 -6.03 12.59
C LEU A 62 -5.43 -7.26 12.99
N ASP A 63 -6.28 -7.75 12.09
CA ASP A 63 -7.16 -8.91 12.29
C ASP A 63 -6.60 -10.20 11.66
N PHE A 64 -5.50 -10.12 10.92
CA PHE A 64 -4.93 -11.29 10.24
C PHE A 64 -4.25 -12.24 11.24
N ALA A 65 -4.51 -13.53 11.08
CA ALA A 65 -3.86 -14.60 11.80
C ALA A 65 -2.63 -15.11 11.05
N ASP A 66 -2.71 -15.22 9.71
CA ASP A 66 -1.62 -15.73 8.88
C ASP A 66 -1.65 -15.19 7.43
N ALA A 67 -0.78 -15.76 6.58
CA ALA A 67 -0.61 -15.32 5.20
C ALA A 67 -1.84 -15.62 4.30
N THR A 68 -2.68 -16.58 4.68
CA THR A 68 -3.90 -16.93 3.95
C THR A 68 -4.89 -15.76 3.97
N ASP A 69 -5.00 -15.06 5.11
CA ASP A 69 -5.87 -13.88 5.24
C ASP A 69 -5.47 -12.76 4.26
N LEU A 70 -4.17 -12.59 4.01
CA LEU A 70 -3.67 -11.65 3.01
C LEU A 70 -4.08 -12.08 1.59
N GLU A 71 -3.97 -13.36 1.26
CA GLU A 71 -4.32 -13.87 -0.07
C GLU A 71 -5.81 -13.69 -0.36
N ASP A 72 -6.65 -14.02 0.63
CA ASP A 72 -8.09 -13.84 0.58
C ASP A 72 -8.47 -12.36 0.45
N TRP A 73 -7.87 -11.49 1.27
CA TRP A 73 -8.11 -10.04 1.19
C TRP A 73 -7.74 -9.48 -0.19
N LEU A 74 -6.57 -9.84 -0.73
CA LEU A 74 -6.14 -9.40 -2.05
C LEU A 74 -7.05 -9.95 -3.16
N GLN A 75 -7.62 -11.14 -3.00
CA GLN A 75 -8.57 -11.71 -3.94
C GLN A 75 -9.91 -10.97 -3.92
N GLU A 76 -10.43 -10.63 -2.74
CA GLU A 76 -11.66 -9.83 -2.61
C GLU A 76 -11.50 -8.42 -3.17
N TYR A 77 -10.34 -7.77 -2.97
CA TYR A 77 -10.08 -6.42 -3.47
C TYR A 77 -9.78 -6.35 -4.97
N GLN A 78 -9.19 -7.39 -5.56
CA GLN A 78 -8.90 -7.44 -7.00
C GLN A 78 -10.05 -7.98 -7.85
N GLY A 79 -11.06 -8.59 -7.22
CA GLY A 79 -12.29 -9.06 -7.87
C GLY A 79 -13.43 -8.04 -7.93
N ARG A 80 -13.23 -6.83 -7.39
CA ARG A 80 -14.22 -5.73 -7.38
C ARG A 80 -14.00 -4.73 -8.52
#